data_AF-A0A4R2I389-F1
#
_entry.id   AF-A0A4R2I389-F1
#
_cell.length_a   1.000
_cell.length_b   1.000
_cell.length_c   1.000
_cell.angle_alpha   90.00
_cell.angle_beta   90.00
_cell.angle_gamma   90.00
#
_symmetry.space_group_name_H-M   'P 1'
#
loop_
_entity.id
_entity.type
_entity.pdbx_description
1 polymer ?
#
loop_
_entity_poly.entity_id
_entity_poly.type
_entity_poly.pdbx_seq_one_letter_code
_entity_poly.pdbx_strand_id
1 'polypeptide(L)'
;MSWMSFFLFGWGSTFAAYVVLQVLTVATLKGAVRYAALLPLPFMIGVAVVTVSAWHNQSNLWPIVMIFASPLALLYLLFVGLGGSPTNATRCAAD
;
A
#
# COMPACT_ATOMS: atom_id res chain seq x y z
N MET A 1 -15.81 13.57 18.46
CA MET A 1 -14.82 12.58 17.99
C MET A 1 -13.45 13.22 18.04
N SER A 2 -12.48 12.60 18.73
CA SER A 2 -11.12 13.15 18.76
C SER A 2 -10.47 13.00 17.38
N TRP A 3 -9.62 13.97 16.99
CA TRP A 3 -8.82 13.91 15.77
C TRP A 3 -8.03 12.60 15.64
N MET A 4 -7.50 12.12 16.78
CA MET A 4 -6.77 10.86 16.89
C MET A 4 -7.63 9.65 16.50
N SER A 5 -8.89 9.62 16.94
CA SER A 5 -9.82 8.52 16.64
C SER A 5 -10.17 8.49 15.15
N PHE A 6 -10.42 9.64 14.52
CA PHE A 6 -10.72 9.70 13.09
C PHE A 6 -9.53 9.21 12.25
N PHE A 7 -8.32 9.60 12.65
CA PHE A 7 -7.10 9.16 11.98
C PHE A 7 -6.85 7.67 12.12
N LEU A 8 -7.00 7.10 13.32
CA LEU A 8 -6.78 5.67 13.57
C LEU A 8 -7.83 4.80 12.86
N PHE A 9 -9.11 5.16 12.93
CA PHE A 9 -10.18 4.38 12.30
C PHE A 9 -10.24 4.57 10.78
N GLY A 10 -9.89 5.75 10.25
CA GLY A 10 -9.84 5.99 8.81
C GLY A 10 -8.50 5.59 8.18
N TRP A 11 -7.45 6.37 8.46
CA TRP A 11 -6.14 6.21 7.80
C TRP A 11 -5.37 4.99 8.32
N GLY A 12 -5.46 4.69 9.62
CA GLY A 12 -4.85 3.49 10.20
C GLY A 12 -5.42 2.19 9.64
N SER A 13 -6.74 2.12 9.45
CA SER A 13 -7.38 0.96 8.81
C SER A 13 -7.03 0.84 7.33
N THR A 14 -6.86 1.97 6.63
CA THR A 14 -6.42 1.99 5.22
C THR A 14 -4.99 1.45 5.08
N PHE A 15 -4.10 1.83 6.00
CA PHE A 15 -2.75 1.27 6.06
C PHE A 15 -2.77 -0.23 6.35
N ALA A 16 -3.58 -0.67 7.32
CA ALA A 16 -3.73 -2.10 7.61
C ALA A 16 -4.27 -2.87 6.40
N ALA A 17 -5.26 -2.32 5.68
CA ALA A 17 -5.77 -2.90 4.45
C ALA A 17 -4.69 -2.99 3.36
N TYR A 18 -3.87 -1.95 3.19
CA TYR A 18 -2.71 -1.96 2.29
C TYR A 18 -1.76 -3.11 2.64
N VAL A 19 -1.39 -3.28 3.91
CA VAL A 19 -0.46 -4.35 4.34
C VAL A 19 -1.05 -5.74 4.03
N VAL A 20 -2.33 -5.95 4.34
CA VAL A 20 -3.01 -7.22 4.04
C VAL A 20 -3.04 -7.48 2.53
N LEU A 21 -3.42 -6.49 1.73
CA LEU A 21 -3.41 -6.59 0.27
C LEU A 21 -2.00 -6.87 -0.27
N GLN A 22 -0.98 -6.16 0.23
CA GLN A 22 0.42 -6.34 -0.15
C GLN A 22 0.87 -7.80 0.08
N VAL A 23 0.53 -8.37 1.25
CA VAL A 23 0.84 -9.78 1.57
C VAL A 23 0.09 -10.73 0.65
N LEU A 24 -1.21 -10.51 0.44
CA LEU A 24 -2.03 -11.34 -0.45
C LEU A 24 -1.53 -11.28 -1.90
N THR A 25 -1.20 -10.10 -2.42
CA THR A 25 -0.69 -9.90 -3.78
C THR A 25 0.64 -10.61 -3.97
N VAL A 26 1.56 -10.55 -2.99
CA VAL A 26 2.84 -11.26 -3.07
C VAL A 26 2.66 -12.79 -2.93
N ALA A 27 1.67 -13.25 -2.16
CA ALA A 27 1.37 -14.66 -1.99
C ALA A 27 0.63 -15.27 -3.19
N THR A 28 -0.17 -14.47 -3.90
CA THR A 28 -1.01 -14.93 -5.03
C THR A 28 -0.33 -14.75 -6.40
N LEU A 29 0.43 -13.66 -6.61
CA LEU A 29 1.11 -13.42 -7.89
C LEU A 29 2.40 -14.25 -8.02
N LYS A 30 2.60 -14.84 -9.20
CA LYS A 30 3.79 -15.60 -9.59
C LYS A 30 4.46 -14.94 -10.79
N GLY A 31 5.78 -15.12 -10.94
CA GLY A 31 6.54 -14.60 -12.08
C GLY A 31 6.89 -13.10 -11.97
N ALA A 32 7.13 -12.45 -13.12
CA ALA A 32 7.62 -11.07 -13.21
C ALA A 32 6.74 -10.04 -12.48
N VAL A 33 5.43 -10.29 -12.43
CA VAL A 33 4.44 -9.41 -11.79
C VAL A 33 4.61 -9.34 -10.26
N ARG A 34 5.19 -10.39 -9.65
CA ARG A 34 5.53 -10.40 -8.22
C ARG A 34 6.61 -9.37 -7.88
N TYR A 35 7.58 -9.15 -8.77
CA TYR A 35 8.61 -8.14 -8.55
C TYR A 35 8.05 -6.72 -8.67
N ALA A 36 7.09 -6.49 -9.58
CA ALA A 36 6.36 -5.22 -9.65
C ALA A 36 5.58 -4.95 -8.36
N ALA A 37 4.98 -5.99 -7.76
CA ALA A 37 4.32 -5.86 -6.47
C ALA A 37 5.29 -5.51 -5.32
N LEU A 38 6.60 -5.80 -5.42
CA LEU A 38 7.60 -5.46 -4.41
C LEU A 38 8.14 -4.02 -4.54
N LEU A 39 7.90 -3.33 -5.65
CA LEU A 39 8.36 -1.95 -5.86
C LEU A 39 7.88 -0.93 -4.80
N PRO A 40 6.62 -0.95 -4.32
CA PRO A 40 6.15 0.02 -3.34
C PRO A 40 6.66 -0.24 -1.91
N LEU A 41 7.17 -1.44 -1.63
CA LEU A 41 7.65 -1.85 -0.30
C LEU A 41 8.77 -0.94 0.25
N PRO A 42 9.89 -0.69 -0.45
CA PRO A 42 10.94 0.21 0.05
C PRO A 42 10.42 1.64 0.27
N PHE A 43 9.48 2.10 -0.55
CA PHE A 43 8.88 3.42 -0.40
C PHE A 43 8.02 3.51 0.86
N MET A 44 7.19 2.49 1.12
CA MET A 44 6.33 2.41 2.31
C MET A 44 7.15 2.20 3.60
N ILE A 45 8.30 1.52 3.53
CA ILE A 45 9.25 1.45 4.65
C ILE A 45 9.77 2.87 4.98
N GLY A 46 10.16 3.65 3.97
CA GLY A 46 10.58 5.05 4.16
C GLY A 46 9.49 5.91 4.80
N VAL A 47 8.25 5.76 4.34
CA VAL A 47 7.07 6.42 4.94
C VAL A 47 6.92 6.03 6.41
N ALA A 48 7.01 4.74 6.75
CA ALA A 48 6.91 4.29 8.14
C ALA A 48 8.00 4.88 9.03
N VAL A 49 9.26 4.94 8.55
CA VAL A 49 10.37 5.55 9.29
C VAL A 49 10.13 7.04 9.55
N VAL A 50 9.67 7.78 8.53
CA VAL A 50 9.32 9.20 8.66
C VAL A 50 8.15 9.39 9.63
N THR A 51 7.13 8.53 9.57
CA THR A 51 5.98 8.57 10.48
C THR A 51 6.40 8.31 11.93
N VAL A 52 7.27 7.32 12.19
CA VAL A 52 7.79 7.05 13.54
C VAL A 52 8.66 8.20 14.05
N SER A 53 9.53 8.75 13.20
CA SER A 53 10.35 9.91 13.54
C SER A 53 9.49 11.14 13.86
N ALA A 54 8.49 11.44 13.04
CA ALA A 54 7.57 12.56 13.26
C ALA A 54 6.67 12.36 14.50
N TRP A 55 6.28 11.12 14.80
CA TRP A 55 5.58 10.76 16.03
C TRP A 55 6.43 11.02 17.27
N HIS A 56 7.70 10.59 17.26
CA HIS A 56 8.63 10.83 18.36
C HIS A 56 8.87 12.32 18.61
N ASN A 57 8.86 13.12 17.56
CA ASN A 57 8.98 14.58 17.63
C ASN A 57 7.66 15.30 17.98
N GLN A 58 6.57 14.57 18.28
CA GLN A 58 5.22 15.09 18.48
C GLN A 58 4.75 16.06 17.37
N SER A 59 5.31 15.91 16.18
CA SER A 59 5.06 16.83 15.08
C SER A 59 3.83 16.39 14.33
N ASN A 60 2.86 17.27 14.15
CA ASN A 60 1.62 17.00 13.39
C ASN A 60 1.85 16.71 11.88
N LEU A 61 3.11 16.50 11.45
CA LEU A 61 3.48 16.03 10.11
C LEU A 61 3.24 14.53 9.92
N TRP A 62 3.30 13.72 10.99
CA TRP A 62 3.12 12.26 10.90
C TRP A 62 1.77 11.82 10.26
N PRO A 63 0.63 12.51 10.48
CA PRO A 63 -0.64 12.19 9.82
C PRO A 63 -0.66 12.59 8.34
N ILE A 64 -0.06 13.74 8.01
CA ILE A 64 -0.04 14.30 6.64
C ILE A 64 0.65 13.36 5.67
N VAL A 65 1.80 12.79 6.06
CA VAL A 65 2.54 11.87 5.20
C VAL A 65 1.71 10.61 4.90
N MET A 66 1.00 10.08 5.89
CA MET A 66 0.12 8.91 5.72
C MET A 66 -1.12 9.20 4.87
N ILE A 67 -1.70 10.40 4.98
CA ILE A 67 -2.85 10.84 4.17
C ILE A 67 -2.53 10.79 2.68
N PHE A 68 -1.32 11.17 2.29
CA PHE A 68 -0.90 11.14 0.88
C PHE A 68 -0.35 9.78 0.46
N ALA A 69 0.42 9.10 1.31
CA ALA A 69 1.08 7.84 0.95
C ALA A 69 0.12 6.65 0.85
N SER A 70 -0.80 6.49 1.80
CA SER A 70 -1.70 5.34 1.84
C SER A 70 -2.59 5.17 0.59
N PRO A 71 -3.30 6.20 0.09
CA PRO A 71 -4.18 6.03 -1.07
C PRO A 71 -3.39 5.79 -2.36
N LEU A 72 -2.20 6.41 -2.50
CA LEU A 72 -1.30 6.16 -3.63
C LEU A 72 -0.79 4.71 -3.64
N ALA A 73 -0.35 4.20 -2.49
CA ALA A 73 0.15 2.83 -2.37
C ALA A 73 -0.97 1.79 -2.61
N LEU A 74 -2.18 2.07 -2.12
CA LEU A 74 -3.35 1.22 -2.32
C LEU A 74 -3.79 1.23 -3.80
N LEU A 75 -3.83 2.39 -4.46
CA LEU A 75 -4.06 2.50 -5.90
C LEU A 75 -3.02 1.73 -6.72
N TYR A 76 -1.74 1.85 -6.37
CA TYR A 76 -0.67 1.14 -7.06
C TYR A 76 -0.85 -0.38 -6.97
N LEU A 77 -1.10 -0.91 -5.76
CA LEU A 77 -1.38 -2.33 -5.56
C LEU A 77 -2.62 -2.79 -6.30
N LEU A 78 -3.69 -1.97 -6.32
CA LEU A 78 -4.90 -2.28 -7.06
C LEU A 78 -4.59 -2.40 -8.56
N PHE A 79 -3.79 -1.47 -9.11
CA PHE A 79 -3.40 -1.47 -10.52
C PHE A 79 -2.51 -2.67 -10.87
N VAL A 80 -1.53 -3.00 -10.01
CA VAL A 80 -0.67 -4.18 -10.20
C VAL A 80 -1.45 -5.48 -10.05
N GLY A 81 -2.36 -5.56 -9.09
CA GLY A 81 -3.23 -6.72 -8.87
C GLY A 81 -4.22 -6.93 -10.02
N LEU A 82 -4.84 -5.86 -10.54
CA LEU A 82 -5.75 -5.91 -11.68
C LEU A 82 -5.00 -6.17 -13.00
N GLY A 83 -3.86 -5.51 -13.22
CA GLY A 83 -3.02 -5.70 -14.41
C GLY A 83 -2.36 -7.08 -14.46
N GLY A 84 -2.06 -7.66 -13.29
CA GLY A 84 -1.53 -9.00 -13.11
C GLY A 84 -2.56 -10.12 -13.06
N SER A 85 -3.85 -9.81 -13.20
CA SER A 85 -4.93 -10.78 -13.06
C SER A 85 -4.86 -11.85 -14.16
N PRO A 86 -5.04 -13.16 -13.83
CA PRO A 86 -4.92 -14.26 -14.78
C PRO A 86 -5.90 -14.20 -15.97
N THR A 87 -6.93 -13.34 -15.92
CA THR A 87 -7.82 -13.07 -17.05
C THR A 87 -7.13 -12.38 -18.23
N ASN A 88 -6.04 -11.63 -18.01
CA ASN A 88 -5.23 -11.08 -19.10
C ASN A 88 -4.28 -12.13 -19.70
N ALA A 89 -3.83 -13.10 -18.92
CA ALA A 89 -2.96 -14.17 -19.41
C ALA A 89 -3.67 -15.12 -20.38
N THR A 90 -4.99 -15.31 -20.23
CA THR A 90 -5.80 -16.08 -21.19
C THR A 90 -6.07 -15.36 -22.51
N ARG A 91 -5.89 -14.03 -22.57
CA ARG A 91 -5.97 -13.29 -23.85
C ARG A 91 -4.70 -13.49 -24.69
N CYS A 92 -3.52 -13.35 -24.08
CA CYS A 92 -2.26 -13.49 -24.82
C CYS A 92 -1.92 -14.93 -25.25
N ALA A 93 -2.63 -15.94 -24.74
CA ALA A 93 -2.44 -17.34 -25.16
C ALA A 93 -3.38 -17.76 -26.30
N ALA A 94 -4.23 -16.86 -26.79
CA ALA A 94 -5.19 -17.11 -27.86
C ALA A 94 -4.80 -16.44 -29.20
N ASP A 95 -3.60 -15.83 -29.26
CA ASP A 95 -3.07 -15.09 -30.41
C ASP A 95 -1.89 -15.84 -31.07
#